data_AF-A0A932PXP8-F1
#
_entry.id   AF-A0A932PXP8-F1
#
_cell.length_a   1.000
_cell.length_b   1.000
_cell.length_c   1.000
_cell.angle_alpha   90.00
_cell.angle_beta   90.00
_cell.angle_gamma   90.00
#
_symmetry.space_group_name_H-M   'P 1'
#
loop_
_entity.id
_entity.type
_entity.pdbx_description
1 polymer ?
#
loop_
_entity_poly.entity_id
_entity_poly.type
_entity_poly.pdbx_seq_one_letter_code
_entity_poly.pdbx_strand_id
1 'polypeptide(L)'
;MPDQTILLLGGAGLVGVQVARQIARDVQPQKIIIAALYQREVREAIAPLQKEFTRIEWVGVWGDVFVRADFAHTQRAALLQSAAQRADLYQDLFQDVDAAFARSRLAQLILEHKPNVIVDTINTATAISYQDMYSATIVAQQQLNALWARIDALKETTALPRAQVAASAEMNAAIAREHSEHVIEETHRAVSELAKLSRNAKRAFDALVLSQSIPQLIRHVILILRAMEQVGTRLYLKIGTTGTGGMGLNIPYTHGEDKPSSKLMSKTAVAFAHTGLMFLMARTPGAPIVKEIKPAAMIGYADITLRSITERGAPVLVYESKIESLADALTLADDATQYKKLGKLKVAVVDTGENGMFTKGEFETITAIQQMEFITPEEIASKVVLEIKGSNTGADVIAAIDGAVLDPTYRAGFLRRAALEEIERLETETGVPSIALGQLGPPELSKLLFEAYLLKERYHTLDTVMKQKPKKIADALYRYLKTHDELRRTIISIGLPILAPDGAHIWRGPFIRIPERADTNRVTLTLADVDKFAQHGWVDLRPENFARWKEHIEQMRRAQQQIRGRGSAAISIAAYLSEEIRIGDVVAWILNNAAGGYRIK
;
A
#
# COMPACT_ATOMS: atom_id res chain seq x y z
N MET A 1 8.21 13.78 -24.82
CA MET A 1 7.67 15.13 -24.56
C MET A 1 8.66 15.86 -23.66
N PRO A 2 8.89 17.17 -23.83
CA PRO A 2 9.71 17.92 -22.89
C PRO A 2 9.05 17.91 -21.51
N ASP A 3 9.84 17.86 -20.43
CA ASP A 3 9.37 17.90 -19.05
C ASP A 3 8.87 19.31 -18.71
N GLN A 4 7.63 19.62 -19.09
CA GLN A 4 7.07 20.97 -18.97
C GLN A 4 6.54 21.28 -17.58
N THR A 5 5.94 20.28 -16.92
CA THR A 5 5.36 20.42 -15.59
C THR A 5 5.99 19.43 -14.62
N ILE A 6 6.57 19.94 -13.55
CA ILE A 6 7.24 19.14 -12.52
C ILE A 6 6.60 19.37 -11.17
N LEU A 7 6.18 18.30 -10.50
CA LEU A 7 5.65 18.33 -9.14
C LEU A 7 6.71 17.84 -8.14
N LEU A 8 7.00 18.64 -7.13
CA LEU A 8 7.85 18.25 -6.00
C LEU A 8 6.98 18.03 -4.75
N LEU A 9 6.79 16.76 -4.37
CA LEU A 9 6.18 16.39 -3.10
C LEU A 9 7.23 16.53 -1.99
N GLY A 10 6.95 17.30 -0.94
CA GLY A 10 7.95 17.67 0.06
C GLY A 10 8.91 18.77 -0.39
N GLY A 11 8.55 19.50 -1.47
CA GLY A 11 9.44 20.44 -2.15
C GLY A 11 9.91 21.65 -1.33
N ALA A 12 9.26 21.95 -0.20
CA ALA A 12 9.68 23.03 0.70
C ALA A 12 10.77 22.61 1.70
N GLY A 13 11.08 21.31 1.80
CA GLY A 13 12.16 20.80 2.65
C GLY A 13 13.55 21.10 2.08
N LEU A 14 14.59 20.91 2.91
CA LEU A 14 15.98 21.21 2.58
C LEU A 14 16.42 20.60 1.23
N VAL A 15 16.15 19.32 1.01
CA VAL A 15 16.44 18.63 -0.26
C VAL A 15 15.52 19.11 -1.38
N GLY A 16 14.22 19.25 -1.08
CA GLY A 16 13.20 19.65 -2.06
C GLY A 16 13.51 20.99 -2.72
N VAL A 17 13.94 21.99 -1.94
CA VAL A 17 14.30 23.33 -2.46
C VAL A 17 15.51 23.26 -3.38
N GLN A 18 16.54 22.50 -3.03
CA GLN A 18 17.73 22.37 -3.88
C GLN A 18 17.45 21.56 -5.14
N VAL A 19 16.62 20.53 -5.06
CA VAL A 19 16.12 19.81 -6.25
C VAL A 19 15.34 20.77 -7.14
N ALA A 20 14.43 21.57 -6.60
CA ALA A 20 13.68 22.56 -7.36
C ALA A 20 14.60 23.59 -8.05
N ARG A 21 15.60 24.10 -7.33
CA ARG A 21 16.61 25.03 -7.87
C ARG A 21 17.42 24.38 -9.00
N GLN A 22 17.90 23.15 -8.82
CA GLN A 22 18.69 22.47 -9.83
C GLN A 22 17.85 22.13 -11.07
N ILE A 23 16.60 21.68 -10.88
CA ILE A 23 15.65 21.45 -11.98
C ILE A 23 15.39 22.75 -12.74
N ALA A 24 15.14 23.86 -12.02
CA ALA A 24 14.91 25.16 -12.62
C ALA A 24 16.10 25.64 -13.46
N ARG A 25 17.33 25.35 -13.02
CA ARG A 25 18.56 25.72 -13.72
C ARG A 25 18.81 24.87 -14.98
N ASP A 26 18.68 23.56 -14.85
CA ASP A 26 19.21 22.59 -15.81
C ASP A 26 18.15 21.98 -16.74
N VAL A 27 16.91 21.84 -16.26
CA VAL A 27 15.78 21.31 -17.03
C VAL A 27 14.94 22.45 -17.60
N GLN A 28 14.81 23.55 -16.87
CA GLN A 28 14.05 24.75 -17.26
C GLN A 28 12.60 24.42 -17.70
N PRO A 29 11.80 23.74 -16.83
CA PRO A 29 10.41 23.45 -17.12
C PRO A 29 9.58 24.73 -17.23
N GLN A 30 8.40 24.65 -17.84
CA GLN A 30 7.45 25.78 -17.87
C GLN A 30 6.85 26.03 -16.48
N LYS A 31 6.60 24.96 -15.72
CA LYS A 31 5.89 25.00 -14.45
C LYS A 31 6.51 24.07 -13.41
N ILE A 32 6.70 24.59 -12.19
CA ILE A 32 7.11 23.81 -11.02
C ILE A 32 6.07 23.98 -9.91
N ILE A 33 5.56 22.85 -9.41
CA ILE A 33 4.64 22.80 -8.27
C ILE A 33 5.42 22.36 -7.03
N ILE A 34 5.42 23.19 -5.99
CA ILE A 34 5.98 22.88 -4.68
C ILE A 34 4.85 22.48 -3.74
N ALA A 35 4.82 21.21 -3.34
CA ALA A 35 3.87 20.68 -2.37
C ALA A 35 4.54 20.41 -1.02
N ALA A 36 3.99 20.91 0.08
CA ALA A 36 4.47 20.62 1.44
C ALA A 36 3.33 20.59 2.46
N LEU A 37 3.60 20.27 3.73
CA LEU A 37 2.53 20.18 4.74
C LEU A 37 1.96 21.55 5.11
N TYR A 38 2.83 22.56 5.29
CA TYR A 38 2.44 23.87 5.81
C TYR A 38 2.52 24.97 4.76
N GLN A 39 1.47 25.81 4.69
CA GLN A 39 1.40 26.93 3.74
C GLN A 39 2.58 27.90 3.86
N ARG A 40 3.06 28.14 5.09
CA ARG A 40 4.17 29.05 5.36
C ARG A 40 5.45 28.58 4.68
N GLU A 41 5.80 27.31 4.84
CA GLU A 41 7.02 26.71 4.27
C GLU A 41 7.00 26.80 2.74
N VAL A 42 5.84 26.55 2.12
CA VAL A 42 5.68 26.66 0.66
C VAL A 42 5.95 28.10 0.19
N ARG A 43 5.41 29.10 0.88
CA ARG A 43 5.63 30.51 0.54
C ARG A 43 7.09 30.92 0.70
N GLU A 44 7.71 30.51 1.80
CA GLU A 44 9.13 30.79 2.10
C GLU A 44 10.06 30.10 1.08
N ALA A 45 9.72 28.89 0.62
CA ALA A 45 10.48 28.17 -0.40
C ALA A 45 10.34 28.78 -1.80
N ILE A 46 9.13 29.17 -2.21
CA ILE A 46 8.88 29.71 -3.56
C ILE A 46 9.46 31.12 -3.74
N ALA A 47 9.36 31.99 -2.73
CA ALA A 47 9.75 33.39 -2.84
C ALA A 47 11.18 33.64 -3.40
N PRO A 48 12.25 32.96 -2.93
CA PRO A 48 13.59 33.11 -3.52
C PRO A 48 13.71 32.45 -4.89
N LEU A 49 13.09 31.29 -5.11
CA LEU A 49 13.15 30.55 -6.38
C LEU A 49 12.49 31.35 -7.52
N GLN A 50 11.37 32.01 -7.24
CA GLN A 50 10.68 32.86 -8.20
C GLN A 50 11.49 34.11 -8.58
N LYS A 51 12.29 34.65 -7.65
CA LYS A 51 13.22 35.75 -7.93
C LYS A 51 14.41 35.29 -8.77
N GLU A 52 14.96 34.11 -8.50
CA GLU A 52 16.09 33.52 -9.24
C GLU A 52 15.68 33.06 -10.64
N PHE A 53 14.48 32.49 -10.80
CA PHE A 53 13.99 31.89 -12.04
C PHE A 53 12.64 32.47 -12.46
N THR A 54 12.67 33.66 -13.06
CA THR A 54 11.46 34.43 -13.45
C THR A 54 10.69 33.85 -14.64
N ARG A 55 11.30 32.95 -15.42
CA ARG A 55 10.67 32.33 -16.60
C ARG A 55 9.81 31.10 -16.27
N ILE A 56 9.86 30.62 -15.03
CA ILE A 56 9.14 29.42 -14.58
C ILE A 56 7.88 29.85 -13.82
N GLU A 57 6.75 29.22 -14.11
CA GLU A 57 5.54 29.34 -13.30
C GLU A 57 5.71 28.52 -12.00
N TRP A 58 5.77 29.20 -10.86
CA TRP A 58 5.85 28.57 -9.55
C TRP A 58 4.48 28.48 -8.91
N VAL A 59 4.04 27.27 -8.56
CA VAL A 59 2.75 27.03 -7.89
C VAL A 59 2.99 26.38 -6.54
N GLY A 60 2.35 26.91 -5.50
CA GLY A 60 2.44 26.39 -4.15
C GLY A 60 1.17 25.64 -3.75
N VAL A 61 1.32 24.41 -3.26
CA VAL A 61 0.23 23.62 -2.69
C VAL A 61 0.60 23.14 -1.30
N TRP A 62 -0.36 23.12 -0.37
CA TRP A 62 -0.11 22.63 0.97
C TRP A 62 -1.19 21.67 1.49
N GLY A 63 -0.88 20.96 2.57
CA GLY A 63 -1.76 20.01 3.24
C GLY A 63 -1.22 18.57 3.24
N ASP A 64 -1.80 17.74 4.08
CA ASP A 64 -1.48 16.32 4.19
C ASP A 64 -1.99 15.56 2.95
N VAL A 65 -1.06 15.02 2.16
CA VAL A 65 -1.33 14.26 0.95
C VAL A 65 -1.67 12.78 1.21
N PHE A 66 -1.50 12.31 2.45
CA PHE A 66 -1.79 10.91 2.84
C PHE A 66 -3.26 10.68 3.23
N VAL A 67 -4.09 11.73 3.20
CA VAL A 67 -5.50 11.67 3.59
C VAL A 67 -6.41 12.16 2.46
N ARG A 68 -7.72 12.03 2.65
CA ARG A 68 -8.70 12.66 1.76
C ARG A 68 -8.61 14.19 1.80
N ALA A 69 -9.01 14.85 0.72
CA ALA A 69 -8.91 16.30 0.53
C ALA A 69 -9.53 17.11 1.67
N ASP A 70 -10.71 16.70 2.16
CA ASP A 70 -11.42 17.35 3.27
C ASP A 70 -10.60 17.39 4.57
N PHE A 71 -9.67 16.44 4.75
CA PHE A 71 -8.84 16.30 5.94
C PHE A 71 -7.43 16.87 5.77
N ALA A 72 -7.08 17.37 4.59
CA ALA A 72 -5.71 17.80 4.26
C ALA A 72 -5.15 18.90 5.19
N HIS A 73 -6.01 19.66 5.87
CA HIS A 73 -5.61 20.72 6.80
C HIS A 73 -5.95 20.43 8.26
N THR A 74 -6.39 19.20 8.58
CA THR A 74 -6.74 18.80 9.94
C THR A 74 -5.66 17.90 10.52
N GLN A 75 -5.23 18.18 11.75
CA GLN A 75 -4.24 17.33 12.43
C GLN A 75 -4.81 15.93 12.70
N ARG A 76 -4.01 14.90 12.44
CA ARG A 76 -4.39 13.50 12.65
C ARG A 76 -4.90 13.22 14.07
N ALA A 77 -4.27 13.81 15.09
CA ALA A 77 -4.68 13.64 16.48
C ALA A 77 -6.12 14.12 16.75
N ALA A 78 -6.57 15.16 16.04
CA ALA A 78 -7.94 15.67 16.10
C ALA A 78 -8.91 14.76 15.33
N LEU A 79 -8.51 14.29 14.14
CA LEU A 79 -9.31 13.32 13.36
C LEU A 79 -9.63 12.05 14.17
N LEU A 80 -8.64 11.55 14.91
CA LEU A 80 -8.80 10.36 15.74
C LEU A 80 -9.72 10.57 16.96
N GLN A 81 -10.09 11.80 17.33
CA GLN A 81 -11.08 12.02 18.39
C GLN A 81 -12.50 11.74 17.90
N SER A 82 -12.82 12.06 16.65
CA SER A 82 -14.16 11.92 16.08
C SER A 82 -14.44 10.50 15.59
N ALA A 83 -15.57 9.93 16.03
CA ALA A 83 -15.98 8.59 15.58
C ALA A 83 -16.30 8.55 14.07
N ALA A 84 -16.92 9.62 13.53
CA ALA A 84 -17.23 9.71 12.12
C ALA A 84 -15.95 9.79 11.26
N GLN A 85 -15.00 10.64 11.65
CA GLN A 85 -13.74 10.80 10.89
C GLN A 85 -12.87 9.53 10.97
N ARG A 86 -12.87 8.81 12.10
CA ARG A 86 -12.22 7.48 12.17
C ARG A 86 -12.85 6.48 11.20
N ALA A 87 -14.19 6.49 11.08
CA ALA A 87 -14.88 5.62 10.13
C ALA A 87 -14.55 5.99 8.67
N ASP A 88 -14.48 7.27 8.34
CA ASP A 88 -14.04 7.76 7.02
C ASP A 88 -12.61 7.31 6.68
N LEU A 89 -11.67 7.48 7.62
CA LEU A 89 -10.29 7.02 7.44
C LEU A 89 -10.22 5.49 7.27
N TYR A 90 -11.03 4.75 8.01
CA TYR A 90 -11.10 3.29 7.88
C TYR A 90 -11.64 2.88 6.50
N GLN A 91 -12.66 3.56 6.00
CA GLN A 91 -13.20 3.34 4.65
C GLN A 91 -12.14 3.63 3.58
N ASP A 92 -11.45 4.77 3.66
CA ASP A 92 -10.41 5.13 2.70
C ASP A 92 -9.23 4.15 2.72
N LEU A 93 -8.89 3.61 3.90
CA LEU A 93 -7.76 2.71 4.07
C LEU A 93 -8.08 1.25 3.69
N PHE A 94 -9.23 0.72 4.09
CA PHE A 94 -9.53 -0.73 4.03
C PHE A 94 -10.71 -1.10 3.13
N GLN A 95 -11.51 -0.14 2.67
CA GLN A 95 -12.68 -0.41 1.82
C GLN A 95 -12.39 -0.05 0.36
N ASP A 96 -13.42 0.37 -0.37
CA ASP A 96 -13.41 0.62 -1.81
C ASP A 96 -12.29 1.58 -2.26
N VAL A 97 -11.42 1.07 -3.14
CA VAL A 97 -10.28 1.77 -3.72
C VAL A 97 -10.72 2.91 -4.63
N ASP A 98 -11.79 2.73 -5.41
CA ASP A 98 -12.27 3.73 -6.37
C ASP A 98 -12.80 4.95 -5.64
N ALA A 99 -13.61 4.71 -4.62
CA ALA A 99 -14.15 5.76 -3.76
C ALA A 99 -13.03 6.49 -2.99
N ALA A 100 -12.03 5.76 -2.49
CA ALA A 100 -10.86 6.36 -1.83
C ALA A 100 -10.03 7.22 -2.79
N PHE A 101 -9.86 6.78 -4.05
CA PHE A 101 -9.14 7.53 -5.09
C PHE A 101 -9.80 8.87 -5.40
N ALA A 102 -11.12 8.90 -5.58
CA ALA A 102 -11.86 10.14 -5.85
C ALA A 102 -11.70 11.18 -4.73
N ARG A 103 -11.59 10.74 -3.48
CA ARG A 103 -11.43 11.62 -2.30
C ARG A 103 -9.99 11.96 -1.96
N SER A 104 -9.01 11.23 -2.49
CA SER A 104 -7.60 11.37 -2.12
C SER A 104 -7.04 12.75 -2.49
N ARG A 105 -6.40 13.43 -1.53
CA ARG A 105 -5.76 14.72 -1.79
C ARG A 105 -4.63 14.60 -2.82
N LEU A 106 -3.82 13.56 -2.71
CA LEU A 106 -2.71 13.29 -3.63
C LEU A 106 -3.19 13.04 -5.06
N ALA A 107 -4.22 12.20 -5.22
CA ALA A 107 -4.77 11.91 -6.55
C ALA A 107 -5.32 13.18 -7.20
N GLN A 108 -6.11 13.97 -6.46
CA GLN A 108 -6.64 15.25 -6.95
C GLN A 108 -5.53 16.23 -7.36
N LEU A 109 -4.47 16.35 -6.56
CA LEU A 109 -3.31 17.19 -6.87
C LEU A 109 -2.65 16.81 -8.21
N ILE A 110 -2.46 15.51 -8.45
CA ILE A 110 -1.85 15.00 -9.69
C ILE A 110 -2.80 15.21 -10.88
N LEU A 111 -4.09 14.94 -10.72
CA LEU A 111 -5.10 15.13 -11.77
C LEU A 111 -5.27 16.62 -12.15
N GLU A 112 -5.16 17.51 -11.17
CA GLU A 112 -5.25 18.96 -11.36
C GLU A 112 -4.05 19.49 -12.16
N HIS A 113 -2.83 19.14 -11.77
CA HIS A 113 -1.62 19.73 -12.38
C HIS A 113 -1.02 18.92 -13.53
N LYS A 114 -1.39 17.65 -13.69
CA LYS A 114 -0.92 16.75 -14.75
C LYS A 114 0.60 16.78 -14.94
N PRO A 115 1.40 16.50 -13.90
CA PRO A 115 2.85 16.60 -13.96
C PRO A 115 3.46 15.55 -14.90
N ASN A 116 4.42 15.97 -15.73
CA ASN A 116 5.24 15.05 -16.53
C ASN A 116 6.26 14.31 -15.65
N VAL A 117 6.78 14.98 -14.63
CA VAL A 117 7.73 14.42 -13.67
C VAL A 117 7.23 14.71 -12.26
N ILE A 118 7.25 13.68 -11.42
CA ILE A 118 7.03 13.83 -9.98
C ILE A 118 8.35 13.48 -9.28
N VAL A 119 8.87 14.42 -8.49
CA VAL A 119 9.96 14.16 -7.55
C VAL A 119 9.35 14.12 -6.16
N ASP A 120 9.46 12.97 -5.50
CA ASP A 120 8.95 12.79 -4.15
C ASP A 120 10.11 12.82 -3.15
N THR A 121 10.20 13.93 -2.42
CA THR A 121 11.17 14.15 -1.35
C THR A 121 10.53 14.01 0.04
N ILE A 122 9.27 13.58 0.14
CA ILE A 122 8.62 13.33 1.43
C ILE A 122 9.29 12.11 2.05
N ASN A 123 9.67 12.19 3.32
CA ASN A 123 10.05 11.00 4.08
C ASN A 123 8.80 10.15 4.42
N THR A 124 8.23 9.47 3.41
CA THR A 124 6.99 8.68 3.52
C THR A 124 7.08 7.64 4.63
N ALA A 125 8.26 7.05 4.81
CA ALA A 125 8.52 6.10 5.87
C ALA A 125 8.31 6.76 7.25
N THR A 126 8.89 7.94 7.50
CA THR A 126 8.64 8.70 8.73
C THR A 126 7.17 9.09 8.88
N ALA A 127 6.54 9.62 7.83
CA ALA A 127 5.15 10.08 7.88
C ALA A 127 4.16 8.96 8.25
N ILE A 128 4.43 7.72 7.80
CA ILE A 128 3.58 6.56 8.06
C ILE A 128 4.00 5.79 9.33
N SER A 129 5.29 5.59 9.58
CA SER A 129 5.78 4.75 10.69
C SER A 129 5.68 5.43 12.06
N TYR A 130 5.65 6.77 12.12
CA TYR A 130 5.56 7.52 13.37
C TYR A 130 4.16 7.55 13.98
N GLN A 131 3.19 6.88 13.36
CA GLN A 131 1.82 6.75 13.89
C GLN A 131 1.70 5.79 15.09
N ASP A 132 2.85 5.37 15.64
CA ASP A 132 3.03 4.72 16.93
C ASP A 132 2.14 3.49 17.15
N MET A 133 2.24 2.54 16.23
CA MET A 133 1.56 1.24 16.30
C MET A 133 1.83 0.52 17.63
N TYR A 134 3.04 0.64 18.18
CA TYR A 134 3.41 -0.01 19.44
C TYR A 134 2.64 0.56 20.62
N SER A 135 2.63 1.88 20.81
CA SER A 135 1.82 2.49 21.86
C SER A 135 0.33 2.25 21.63
N ALA A 136 -0.14 2.34 20.39
CA ALA A 136 -1.54 2.03 20.06
C ALA A 136 -1.91 0.59 20.42
N THR A 137 -1.00 -0.36 20.24
CA THR A 137 -1.19 -1.78 20.59
C THR A 137 -1.29 -1.95 22.11
N ILE A 138 -0.36 -1.35 22.86
CA ILE A 138 -0.37 -1.39 24.32
C ILE A 138 -1.66 -0.77 24.87
N VAL A 139 -2.04 0.41 24.38
CA VAL A 139 -3.27 1.10 24.82
C VAL A 139 -4.50 0.27 24.45
N ALA A 140 -4.59 -0.27 23.24
CA ALA A 140 -5.70 -1.13 22.84
C ALA A 140 -5.80 -2.36 23.74
N GLN A 141 -4.69 -3.03 24.02
CA GLN A 141 -4.65 -4.19 24.91
C GLN A 141 -5.08 -3.82 26.33
N GLN A 142 -4.58 -2.72 26.89
CA GLN A 142 -4.96 -2.25 28.22
C GLN A 142 -6.46 -1.94 28.31
N GLN A 143 -7.01 -1.21 27.32
CA GLN A 143 -8.44 -0.88 27.31
C GLN A 143 -9.31 -2.12 27.12
N LEU A 144 -8.88 -3.07 26.29
CA LEU A 144 -9.59 -4.33 26.08
C LEU A 144 -9.55 -5.22 27.34
N ASN A 145 -8.40 -5.31 28.00
CA ASN A 145 -8.25 -6.03 29.28
C ASN A 145 -9.11 -5.39 30.37
N ALA A 146 -9.12 -4.06 30.48
CA ALA A 146 -9.97 -3.36 31.46
C ALA A 146 -11.46 -3.61 31.20
N LEU A 147 -11.88 -3.62 29.92
CA LEU A 147 -13.24 -3.97 29.55
C LEU A 147 -13.58 -5.41 29.94
N TRP A 148 -12.74 -6.39 29.58
CA TRP A 148 -12.99 -7.80 29.90
C TRP A 148 -12.95 -8.08 31.40
N ALA A 149 -12.00 -7.50 32.14
CA ALA A 149 -11.95 -7.61 33.59
C ALA A 149 -13.24 -7.10 34.24
N ARG A 150 -13.82 -6.01 33.72
CA ARG A 150 -15.10 -5.51 34.24
C ARG A 150 -16.29 -6.40 33.85
N ILE A 151 -16.28 -6.96 32.64
CA ILE A 151 -17.29 -7.95 32.20
C ILE A 151 -17.23 -9.20 33.10
N ASP A 152 -16.04 -9.71 33.40
CA ASP A 152 -15.87 -10.91 34.21
C ASP A 152 -16.23 -10.64 35.68
N ALA A 153 -15.83 -9.50 36.24
CA ALA A 153 -16.28 -9.08 37.57
C ALA A 153 -17.81 -8.98 37.65
N LEU A 154 -18.48 -8.46 36.62
CA LEU A 154 -19.94 -8.41 36.60
C LEU A 154 -20.57 -9.81 36.55
N LYS A 155 -19.97 -10.77 35.82
CA LYS A 155 -20.43 -12.17 35.81
C LYS A 155 -20.31 -12.82 37.19
N GLU A 156 -19.26 -12.49 37.94
CA GLU A 156 -19.07 -12.98 39.31
C GLU A 156 -20.09 -12.36 40.27
N THR A 157 -20.31 -11.05 40.22
CA THR A 157 -21.31 -10.35 41.05
C THR A 157 -22.75 -10.81 40.77
N THR A 158 -23.06 -11.14 39.52
CA THR A 158 -24.40 -11.63 39.12
C THR A 158 -24.58 -13.14 39.29
N ALA A 159 -23.54 -13.87 39.68
CA ALA A 159 -23.64 -15.28 40.02
C ALA A 159 -24.37 -15.45 41.36
N LEU A 160 -25.47 -16.21 41.36
CA LEU A 160 -26.28 -16.48 42.55
C LEU A 160 -25.42 -17.06 43.70
N PRO A 161 -25.57 -16.59 44.96
CA PRO A 161 -24.92 -17.22 46.09
C PRO A 161 -25.36 -18.70 46.18
N ARG A 162 -24.41 -19.63 46.25
CA ARG A 162 -24.73 -21.01 46.65
C ARG A 162 -25.28 -20.96 48.07
N ALA A 163 -26.56 -21.30 48.22
CA ALA A 163 -27.27 -21.28 49.49
C ALA A 163 -26.48 -22.01 50.58
N GLN A 164 -25.94 -21.25 51.52
CA GLN A 164 -25.47 -21.75 52.80
C GLN A 164 -26.05 -20.88 53.90
N VAL A 165 -26.82 -21.53 54.77
CA VAL A 165 -27.08 -21.28 56.20
C VAL A 165 -28.58 -21.31 56.53
N ALA A 166 -28.90 -22.11 57.55
CA ALA A 166 -30.21 -22.28 58.14
C ALA A 166 -30.68 -21.00 58.86
N ALA A 167 -31.41 -20.14 58.15
CA ALA A 167 -32.10 -18.97 58.70
C ALA A 167 -33.63 -19.04 58.44
N SER A 168 -34.42 -18.32 59.26
CA SER A 168 -35.89 -18.29 59.18
C SER A 168 -36.40 -17.66 57.86
N ALA A 169 -37.61 -18.03 57.43
CA ALA A 169 -38.19 -17.62 56.15
C ALA A 169 -38.31 -16.10 55.96
N GLU A 170 -38.61 -15.35 57.03
CA GLU A 170 -38.69 -13.88 56.99
C GLU A 170 -37.32 -13.22 56.86
N MET A 171 -36.29 -13.76 57.54
CA MET A 171 -34.91 -13.27 57.42
C MET A 171 -34.38 -13.49 56.00
N ASN A 172 -34.66 -14.66 55.41
CA ASN A 172 -34.28 -14.96 54.03
C ASN A 172 -34.96 -14.04 53.01
N ALA A 173 -36.21 -13.63 53.26
CA ALA A 173 -36.96 -12.73 52.38
C ALA A 173 -36.46 -11.27 52.46
N ALA A 174 -36.07 -10.79 53.64
CA ALA A 174 -35.47 -9.47 53.82
C ALA A 174 -34.07 -9.42 53.17
N ILE A 175 -33.23 -10.43 53.41
CA ILE A 175 -31.91 -10.59 52.78
C ILE A 175 -32.04 -10.66 51.26
N ALA A 176 -33.05 -11.38 50.73
CA ALA A 176 -33.27 -11.47 49.29
C ALA A 176 -33.68 -10.13 48.64
N ARG A 177 -34.46 -9.28 49.34
CA ARG A 177 -34.83 -7.94 48.83
C ARG A 177 -33.65 -6.97 48.86
N GLU A 178 -32.93 -6.89 49.97
CA GLU A 178 -31.75 -6.04 50.11
C GLU A 178 -30.65 -6.45 49.13
N HIS A 179 -30.44 -7.76 48.96
CA HIS A 179 -29.53 -8.30 47.95
C HIS A 179 -29.99 -7.97 46.53
N SER A 180 -31.30 -8.03 46.24
CA SER A 180 -31.83 -7.68 44.91
C SER A 180 -31.67 -6.19 44.60
N GLU A 181 -31.93 -5.30 45.55
CA GLU A 181 -31.74 -3.85 45.38
C GLU A 181 -30.27 -3.50 45.18
N HIS A 182 -29.37 -4.10 45.98
CA HIS A 182 -27.93 -3.95 45.84
C HIS A 182 -27.42 -4.44 44.48
N VAL A 183 -27.85 -5.62 44.04
CA VAL A 183 -27.49 -6.18 42.73
C VAL A 183 -28.01 -5.29 41.60
N ILE A 184 -29.21 -4.71 41.71
CA ILE A 184 -29.76 -3.79 40.70
C ILE A 184 -28.91 -2.51 40.61
N GLU A 185 -28.56 -1.89 41.75
CA GLU A 185 -27.76 -0.68 41.78
C GLU A 185 -26.32 -0.92 41.26
N GLU A 186 -25.69 -2.01 41.71
CA GLU A 186 -24.38 -2.43 41.20
C GLU A 186 -24.42 -2.75 39.71
N THR A 187 -25.49 -3.39 39.22
CA THR A 187 -25.66 -3.69 37.79
C THR A 187 -25.81 -2.41 36.99
N HIS A 188 -26.62 -1.43 37.44
CA HIS A 188 -26.75 -0.14 36.75
C HIS A 188 -25.42 0.62 36.68
N ARG A 189 -24.67 0.65 37.79
CA ARG A 189 -23.33 1.25 37.84
C ARG A 189 -22.37 0.52 36.90
N ALA A 190 -22.37 -0.81 36.91
CA ALA A 190 -21.53 -1.64 36.06
C ALA A 190 -21.85 -1.42 34.57
N VAL A 191 -23.13 -1.32 34.19
CA VAL A 191 -23.54 -1.04 32.80
C VAL A 191 -23.02 0.32 32.32
N SER A 192 -23.09 1.36 33.15
CA SER A 192 -22.55 2.69 32.81
C SER A 192 -21.02 2.67 32.65
N GLU A 193 -20.32 1.98 33.55
CA GLU A 193 -18.87 1.79 33.46
C GLU A 193 -18.47 0.97 32.22
N LEU A 194 -19.19 -0.12 31.94
CA LEU A 194 -19.00 -0.95 30.74
C LEU A 194 -19.23 -0.14 29.46
N ALA A 195 -20.23 0.74 29.43
CA ALA A 195 -20.45 1.61 28.28
C ALA A 195 -19.27 2.57 28.06
N LYS A 196 -18.67 3.11 29.12
CA LYS A 196 -17.46 3.95 29.03
C LYS A 196 -16.24 3.15 28.58
N LEU A 197 -15.99 1.99 29.19
CA LEU A 197 -14.88 1.10 28.85
C LEU A 197 -15.00 0.59 27.41
N SER A 198 -16.20 0.22 26.98
CA SER A 198 -16.48 -0.22 25.60
C SER A 198 -16.17 0.88 24.59
N ARG A 199 -16.58 2.13 24.86
CA ARG A 199 -16.21 3.27 24.00
C ARG A 199 -14.71 3.50 23.93
N ASN A 200 -14.01 3.41 25.07
CA ASN A 200 -12.56 3.58 25.12
C ASN A 200 -11.82 2.45 24.39
N ALA A 201 -12.24 1.19 24.61
CA ALA A 201 -11.70 0.02 23.94
C ALA A 201 -11.92 0.09 22.42
N LYS A 202 -13.15 0.42 21.98
CA LYS A 202 -13.44 0.64 20.56
C LYS A 202 -12.55 1.72 19.97
N ARG A 203 -12.43 2.87 20.64
CA ARG A 203 -11.60 3.97 20.15
C ARG A 203 -10.12 3.57 20.06
N ALA A 204 -9.59 2.87 21.05
CA ALA A 204 -8.21 2.39 21.05
C ALA A 204 -7.98 1.36 19.94
N PHE A 205 -8.94 0.46 19.71
CA PHE A 205 -8.91 -0.49 18.61
C PHE A 205 -8.97 0.19 17.25
N ASP A 206 -9.89 1.15 17.04
CA ASP A 206 -9.96 1.95 15.81
C ASP A 206 -8.60 2.63 15.55
N ALA A 207 -7.98 3.22 16.57
CA ALA A 207 -6.68 3.89 16.46
C ALA A 207 -5.54 2.92 16.11
N LEU A 208 -5.54 1.71 16.68
CA LEU A 208 -4.57 0.64 16.35
C LEU A 208 -4.69 0.17 14.90
N VAL A 209 -5.93 -0.02 14.43
CA VAL A 209 -6.18 -0.45 13.04
C VAL A 209 -5.76 0.64 12.05
N LEU A 210 -6.01 1.91 12.39
CA LEU A 210 -5.61 3.06 11.57
C LEU A 210 -4.11 3.41 11.67
N SER A 211 -3.35 2.85 12.61
CA SER A 211 -1.90 3.08 12.73
C SER A 211 -1.05 2.05 11.99
N GLN A 212 -1.67 1.06 11.32
CA GLN A 212 -0.97 0.05 10.54
C GLN A 212 -0.23 0.68 9.34
N SER A 213 1.10 0.56 9.31
CA SER A 213 1.92 1.26 8.31
C SER A 213 1.85 0.63 6.91
N ILE A 214 1.84 -0.69 6.81
CA ILE A 214 1.87 -1.39 5.51
C ILE A 214 0.60 -1.17 4.69
N PRO A 215 -0.63 -1.31 5.25
CA PRO A 215 -1.85 -0.99 4.50
C PRO A 215 -1.88 0.46 3.99
N GLN A 216 -1.40 1.42 4.78
CA GLN A 216 -1.34 2.82 4.38
C GLN A 216 -0.37 3.04 3.23
N LEU A 217 0.79 2.39 3.28
CA LEU A 217 1.78 2.46 2.22
C LEU A 217 1.27 1.82 0.92
N ILE A 218 0.67 0.63 0.98
CA ILE A 218 0.07 -0.03 -0.19
C ILE A 218 -1.00 0.87 -0.81
N ARG A 219 -1.89 1.43 0.03
CA ARG A 219 -2.94 2.34 -0.43
C ARG A 219 -2.32 3.57 -1.12
N HIS A 220 -1.33 4.20 -0.51
CA HIS A 220 -0.62 5.34 -1.09
C HIS A 220 -0.04 5.04 -2.48
N VAL A 221 0.65 3.90 -2.64
CA VAL A 221 1.25 3.47 -3.91
C VAL A 221 0.21 3.20 -4.99
N ILE A 222 -0.91 2.53 -4.66
CA ILE A 222 -1.99 2.27 -5.60
C ILE A 222 -2.61 3.58 -6.11
N LEU A 223 -2.88 4.52 -5.19
CA LEU A 223 -3.53 5.78 -5.52
C LEU A 223 -2.63 6.67 -6.38
N ILE A 224 -1.34 6.77 -6.06
CA ILE A 224 -0.41 7.58 -6.85
C ILE A 224 -0.18 6.97 -8.24
N LEU A 225 -0.01 5.65 -8.35
CA LEU A 225 0.14 4.96 -9.64
C LEU A 225 -1.03 5.25 -10.57
N ARG A 226 -2.25 5.04 -10.08
CA ARG A 226 -3.46 5.30 -10.87
C ARG A 226 -3.58 6.75 -11.33
N ALA A 227 -3.21 7.71 -10.47
CA ALA A 227 -3.25 9.12 -10.83
C ALA A 227 -2.21 9.43 -11.92
N MET A 228 -1.01 8.86 -11.82
CA MET A 228 0.07 9.02 -12.80
C MET A 228 -0.29 8.40 -14.15
N GLU A 229 -0.90 7.21 -14.17
CA GLU A 229 -1.39 6.56 -15.38
C GLU A 229 -2.46 7.42 -16.08
N GLN A 230 -3.41 7.98 -15.32
CA GLN A 230 -4.49 8.81 -15.89
C GLN A 230 -3.99 10.09 -16.56
N VAL A 231 -2.90 10.69 -16.06
CA VAL A 231 -2.34 11.93 -16.62
C VAL A 231 -1.16 11.70 -17.56
N GLY A 232 -0.68 10.47 -17.69
CA GLY A 232 0.49 10.13 -18.49
C GLY A 232 1.80 10.71 -17.92
N THR A 233 1.99 10.66 -16.59
CA THR A 233 3.27 11.02 -15.97
C THR A 233 4.38 10.16 -16.58
N ARG A 234 5.49 10.79 -16.97
CA ARG A 234 6.64 10.13 -17.60
C ARG A 234 7.55 9.48 -16.56
N LEU A 235 7.81 10.18 -15.46
CA LEU A 235 8.81 9.79 -14.45
C LEU A 235 8.30 10.08 -13.03
N TYR A 236 8.43 9.09 -12.16
CA TYR A 236 8.33 9.21 -10.71
C TYR A 236 9.69 8.91 -10.09
N LEU A 237 10.30 9.91 -9.44
CA LEU A 237 11.59 9.77 -8.76
C LEU A 237 11.40 9.95 -7.26
N LYS A 238 11.70 8.91 -6.50
CA LYS A 238 11.69 8.96 -5.03
C LYS A 238 13.07 9.31 -4.49
N ILE A 239 13.12 10.27 -3.57
CA ILE A 239 14.25 10.41 -2.65
C ILE A 239 13.85 9.69 -1.37
N GLY A 240 14.37 8.47 -1.22
CA GLY A 240 14.04 7.59 -0.11
C GLY A 240 14.91 7.82 1.13
N THR A 241 14.77 6.93 2.09
CA THR A 241 15.63 6.88 3.28
C THR A 241 16.02 5.44 3.55
N THR A 242 17.16 5.23 4.22
CA THR A 242 17.54 3.94 4.81
C THR A 242 16.98 3.76 6.22
N GLY A 243 16.39 4.80 6.81
CA GLY A 243 15.88 4.78 8.19
C GLY A 243 16.95 5.15 9.23
N THR A 244 18.11 4.50 9.16
CA THR A 244 19.25 4.68 10.08
C THR A 244 20.36 5.58 9.54
N GLY A 245 20.22 6.10 8.31
CA GLY A 245 21.23 6.99 7.74
C GLY A 245 22.54 6.28 7.36
N GLY A 246 22.47 5.00 6.98
CA GLY A 246 23.65 4.21 6.58
C GLY A 246 24.29 3.43 7.74
N MET A 247 23.90 3.74 8.98
CA MET A 247 24.34 2.98 10.15
C MET A 247 23.68 1.60 10.24
N GLY A 248 24.42 0.65 10.83
CA GLY A 248 23.92 -0.69 11.14
C GLY A 248 22.97 -0.74 12.33
N LEU A 249 22.80 -1.92 12.93
CA LEU A 249 21.92 -2.16 14.08
C LEU A 249 22.57 -1.87 15.44
N ASN A 250 23.82 -1.42 15.45
CA ASN A 250 24.65 -1.28 16.65
C ASN A 250 24.68 0.14 17.22
N ILE A 251 24.67 1.17 16.38
CA ILE A 251 24.76 2.58 16.81
C ILE A 251 23.69 3.40 16.07
N PRO A 252 22.54 3.68 16.70
CA PRO A 252 21.56 4.59 16.12
C PRO A 252 21.94 6.04 16.47
N TYR A 253 22.36 6.83 15.48
CA TYR A 253 22.59 8.28 15.65
C TYR A 253 21.29 9.11 15.78
N THR A 254 20.21 8.51 16.27
CA THR A 254 18.89 9.16 16.32
C THR A 254 18.24 9.04 17.69
N HIS A 255 17.64 10.13 18.17
CA HIS A 255 16.80 10.18 19.38
C HIS A 255 17.49 9.80 20.72
N GLY A 256 18.83 9.77 20.78
CA GLY A 256 19.57 9.49 22.01
C GLY A 256 19.36 8.06 22.55
N GLU A 257 19.06 7.12 21.66
CA GLU A 257 18.72 5.73 22.00
C GLU A 257 19.99 4.86 22.11
N ASP A 258 20.04 3.95 23.09
CA ASP A 258 21.16 3.00 23.27
C ASP A 258 21.17 1.90 22.18
N LYS A 259 19.99 1.44 21.76
CA LYS A 259 19.79 0.48 20.66
C LYS A 259 18.63 0.95 19.78
N PRO A 260 18.59 0.56 18.49
CA PRO A 260 17.52 0.98 17.59
C PRO A 260 16.14 0.70 18.19
N SER A 261 15.35 1.75 18.45
CA SER A 261 13.99 1.54 18.95
C SER A 261 13.13 0.82 17.92
N SER A 262 12.03 0.24 18.40
CA SER A 262 10.99 -0.30 17.53
C SER A 262 10.47 0.73 16.51
N LYS A 263 10.51 2.03 16.87
CA LYS A 263 10.13 3.14 16.01
C LYS A 263 11.12 3.35 14.86
N LEU A 264 12.42 3.35 15.17
CA LEU A 264 13.47 3.44 14.15
C LEU A 264 13.45 2.23 13.22
N MET A 265 13.31 1.02 13.77
CA MET A 265 13.21 -0.21 12.98
C MET A 265 11.97 -0.22 12.06
N SER A 266 10.84 0.29 12.55
CA SER A 266 9.63 0.44 11.74
C SER A 266 9.84 1.41 10.58
N LYS A 267 10.57 2.52 10.78
CA LYS A 267 10.93 3.45 9.71
C LYS A 267 11.76 2.74 8.63
N THR A 268 12.80 1.99 9.02
CA THR A 268 13.62 1.21 8.07
C THR A 268 12.78 0.19 7.31
N ALA A 269 11.96 -0.60 8.00
CA ALA A 269 11.11 -1.62 7.39
C ALA A 269 10.13 -1.01 6.37
N VAL A 270 9.45 0.09 6.72
CA VAL A 270 8.52 0.80 5.82
C VAL A 270 9.28 1.42 4.64
N ALA A 271 10.49 1.94 4.85
CA ALA A 271 11.29 2.55 3.78
C ALA A 271 11.71 1.54 2.70
N PHE A 272 12.03 0.30 3.08
CA PHE A 272 12.35 -0.77 2.12
C PHE A 272 11.09 -1.47 1.57
N ALA A 273 10.00 -1.52 2.34
CA ALA A 273 8.70 -1.92 1.80
C ALA A 273 8.26 -0.97 0.67
N HIS A 274 8.53 0.34 0.81
CA HIS A 274 8.25 1.32 -0.23
C HIS A 274 9.08 1.05 -1.50
N THR A 275 10.37 0.79 -1.35
CA THR A 275 11.24 0.36 -2.47
C THR A 275 10.71 -0.89 -3.16
N GLY A 276 10.28 -1.91 -2.40
CA GLY A 276 9.70 -3.13 -2.97
C GLY A 276 8.43 -2.88 -3.79
N LEU A 277 7.55 -2.00 -3.30
CA LEU A 277 6.34 -1.60 -4.03
C LEU A 277 6.66 -0.76 -5.27
N MET A 278 7.67 0.11 -5.20
CA MET A 278 8.17 0.86 -6.36
C MET A 278 8.80 -0.05 -7.41
N PHE A 279 9.50 -1.12 -7.02
CA PHE A 279 10.02 -2.13 -7.94
C PHE A 279 8.90 -2.81 -8.73
N LEU A 280 7.77 -3.12 -8.07
CA LEU A 280 6.57 -3.61 -8.77
C LEU A 280 6.01 -2.55 -9.74
N MET A 281 5.88 -1.31 -9.27
CA MET A 281 5.41 -0.19 -10.09
C MET A 281 6.25 0.00 -11.36
N ALA A 282 7.58 -0.10 -11.25
CA ALA A 282 8.52 0.03 -12.37
C ALA A 282 8.31 -1.03 -13.47
N ARG A 283 7.71 -2.18 -13.12
CA ARG A 283 7.50 -3.33 -14.03
C ARG A 283 6.06 -3.44 -14.51
N THR A 284 5.20 -2.51 -14.10
CA THR A 284 3.80 -2.43 -14.53
C THR A 284 3.69 -1.79 -15.91
N PRO A 285 3.07 -2.45 -16.89
CA PRO A 285 2.83 -1.84 -18.19
C PRO A 285 2.00 -0.56 -18.13
N GLY A 286 2.47 0.49 -18.80
CA GLY A 286 1.81 1.80 -18.82
C GLY A 286 2.10 2.70 -17.62
N ALA A 287 2.79 2.19 -16.59
CA ALA A 287 3.27 3.00 -15.46
C ALA A 287 4.37 3.99 -15.90
N PRO A 288 4.60 5.07 -15.12
CA PRO A 288 5.75 5.94 -15.33
C PRO A 288 7.07 5.17 -15.18
N ILE A 289 8.15 5.74 -15.72
CA ILE A 289 9.50 5.33 -15.32
C ILE A 289 9.62 5.58 -13.81
N VAL A 290 10.06 4.60 -13.05
CA VAL A 290 10.22 4.70 -11.59
C VAL A 290 11.70 4.63 -11.23
N LYS A 291 12.17 5.62 -10.48
CA LYS A 291 13.55 5.68 -9.99
C LYS A 291 13.59 5.98 -8.50
N GLU A 292 14.62 5.51 -7.81
CA GLU A 292 14.84 5.86 -6.40
C GLU A 292 16.30 6.20 -6.11
N ILE A 293 16.52 7.35 -5.48
CA ILE A 293 17.80 7.69 -4.84
C ILE A 293 17.60 7.57 -3.33
N LYS A 294 18.44 6.79 -2.64
CA LYS A 294 18.42 6.66 -1.18
C LYS A 294 19.71 7.21 -0.56
N PRO A 295 19.70 8.44 -0.01
CA PRO A 295 20.78 8.91 0.83
C PRO A 295 20.94 8.00 2.06
N ALA A 296 22.18 7.62 2.35
CA ALA A 296 22.57 6.79 3.48
C ALA A 296 23.61 7.53 4.35
N ALA A 297 23.38 8.82 4.56
CA ALA A 297 24.20 9.71 5.38
C ALA A 297 23.30 10.82 5.96
N MET A 298 23.83 11.61 6.89
CA MET A 298 23.13 12.83 7.34
C MET A 298 23.03 13.82 6.18
N ILE A 299 21.91 14.55 6.06
CA ILE A 299 21.72 15.49 4.96
C ILE A 299 22.03 16.91 5.43
N GLY A 300 23.24 17.38 5.11
CA GLY A 300 23.70 18.76 5.28
C GLY A 300 23.32 19.46 6.58
N TYR A 301 23.25 20.79 6.52
CA TYR A 301 22.67 21.63 7.56
C TYR A 301 21.98 22.85 6.93
N ALA A 302 20.97 23.38 7.61
CA ALA A 302 20.20 24.53 7.21
C ALA A 302 20.79 25.85 7.75
N ASP A 303 21.26 25.86 9.00
CA ASP A 303 21.76 27.08 9.65
C ASP A 303 22.79 26.76 10.76
N ILE A 304 23.64 27.73 11.09
CA ILE A 304 24.55 27.70 12.25
C ILE A 304 24.28 28.95 13.07
N THR A 305 23.72 28.77 14.27
CA THR A 305 23.22 29.90 15.05
C THR A 305 23.32 29.67 16.55
N LEU A 306 23.41 30.76 17.32
CA LEU A 306 23.32 30.73 18.77
C LEU A 306 21.84 30.81 19.16
N ARG A 307 21.28 29.69 19.65
CA ARG A 307 19.85 29.59 19.94
C ARG A 307 19.57 29.20 21.38
N SER A 308 18.45 29.69 21.91
CA SER A 308 17.86 29.10 23.12
C SER A 308 17.24 27.76 22.77
N ILE A 309 17.68 26.69 23.45
CA ILE A 309 17.21 25.33 23.18
C ILE A 309 15.79 25.17 23.71
N THR A 310 14.95 24.49 22.94
CA THR A 310 13.57 24.17 23.32
C THR A 310 13.32 22.67 23.19
N GLU A 311 12.69 22.09 24.19
CA GLU A 311 12.26 20.69 24.19
C GLU A 311 10.75 20.64 24.44
N ARG A 312 10.01 19.89 23.61
CA ARG A 312 8.53 19.80 23.69
C ARG A 312 7.81 21.15 23.72
N GLY A 313 8.36 22.15 23.03
CA GLY A 313 7.80 23.51 22.96
C GLY A 313 8.12 24.41 24.16
N ALA A 314 8.78 23.89 25.19
CA ALA A 314 9.23 24.67 26.34
C ALA A 314 10.74 24.98 26.23
N PRO A 315 11.20 26.15 26.70
CA PRO A 315 12.63 26.45 26.74
C PRO A 315 13.33 25.53 27.75
N VAL A 316 14.45 24.94 27.34
CA VAL A 316 15.34 24.21 28.25
C VAL A 316 16.03 25.23 29.14
N LEU A 317 15.99 24.99 30.45
CA LEU A 317 16.57 25.87 31.46
C LEU A 317 17.89 25.29 31.96
N VAL A 318 18.81 26.18 32.32
CA VAL A 318 20.04 25.85 33.03
C VAL A 318 19.76 25.95 34.52
N TYR A 319 20.18 24.94 35.27
CA TYR A 319 20.02 24.86 36.71
C TYR A 319 21.39 24.86 37.39
N GLU A 320 21.44 25.37 38.61
CA GLU A 320 22.60 25.18 39.49
C GLU A 320 22.67 23.71 39.92
N SER A 321 23.87 23.14 39.92
CA SER A 321 24.08 21.74 40.33
C SER A 321 23.86 21.57 41.83
N LYS A 322 23.26 20.45 42.21
CA LYS A 322 23.20 19.97 43.60
C LYS A 322 24.08 18.73 43.71
N ILE A 323 24.75 18.57 44.85
CA ILE A 323 25.47 17.34 45.17
C ILE A 323 24.52 16.42 45.92
N GLU A 324 24.40 15.18 45.46
CA GLU A 324 23.60 14.13 46.10
C GLU A 324 24.47 12.90 46.31
N SER A 325 24.31 12.23 47.45
CA SER A 325 25.00 10.98 47.74
C SER A 325 24.36 9.83 46.98
N LEU A 326 25.16 9.01 46.31
CA LEU A 326 24.68 7.79 45.67
C LEU A 326 24.28 6.76 46.75
N ALA A 327 23.02 6.32 46.71
CA ALA A 327 22.48 5.21 47.52
C ALA A 327 22.00 4.08 46.59
N ASP A 328 21.24 3.11 47.11
CA ASP A 328 20.74 1.95 46.35
C ASP A 328 19.74 2.32 45.24
N ALA A 329 19.20 3.54 45.24
CA ALA A 329 18.27 4.05 44.24
C ALA A 329 18.61 5.49 43.85
N LEU A 330 18.39 5.84 42.58
CA LEU A 330 18.58 7.18 42.03
C LEU A 330 17.26 7.73 41.50
N THR A 331 16.89 8.93 41.93
CA THR A 331 15.74 9.65 41.39
C THR A 331 16.11 10.25 40.03
N LEU A 332 15.54 9.72 38.94
CA LEU A 332 15.87 10.15 37.57
C LEU A 332 15.22 11.49 37.18
N ALA A 333 14.12 11.85 37.84
CA ALA A 333 13.39 13.10 37.62
C ALA A 333 12.96 13.66 38.98
N ASP A 334 13.62 14.72 39.42
CA ASP A 334 13.31 15.44 40.66
C ASP A 334 12.49 16.70 40.34
N ASP A 335 11.85 17.27 41.36
CA ASP A 335 11.08 18.49 41.19
C ASP A 335 12.01 19.67 40.84
N ALA A 336 11.87 20.17 39.60
CA ALA A 336 12.64 21.29 39.10
C ALA A 336 12.48 22.60 39.89
N THR A 337 11.48 22.71 40.78
CA THR A 337 11.35 23.85 41.70
C THR A 337 12.40 23.84 42.81
N GLN A 338 12.98 22.68 43.13
CA GLN A 338 14.04 22.53 44.13
C GLN A 338 15.40 23.04 43.64
N TYR A 339 15.52 23.35 42.36
CA TYR A 339 16.78 23.79 41.73
C TYR A 339 16.71 25.26 41.37
N LYS A 340 17.79 25.99 41.66
CA LYS A 340 17.91 27.39 41.26
C LYS A 340 18.09 27.49 39.76
N LYS A 341 17.14 28.16 39.09
CA LYS A 341 17.17 28.44 37.64
C LYS A 341 18.20 29.54 37.36
N LEU A 342 19.19 29.25 36.53
CA LEU A 342 20.24 30.19 36.12
C LEU A 342 19.93 30.92 34.80
N GLY A 343 18.96 30.42 34.03
CA GLY A 343 18.52 31.06 32.79
C GLY A 343 18.10 30.04 31.73
N LYS A 344 17.92 30.51 30.50
CA LYS A 344 17.66 29.63 29.34
C LYS A 344 18.97 29.04 28.83
N LEU A 345 18.97 27.75 28.49
CA LEU A 345 20.10 27.11 27.85
C LEU A 345 20.29 27.72 26.46
N LYS A 346 21.45 28.34 26.25
CA LYS A 346 21.87 28.90 24.96
C LYS A 346 23.16 28.23 24.54
N VAL A 347 23.14 27.59 23.38
CA VAL A 347 24.30 26.87 22.84
C VAL A 347 24.39 27.17 21.35
N ALA A 348 25.62 27.25 20.83
CA ALA A 348 25.85 27.30 19.39
C ALA A 348 25.49 25.94 18.81
N VAL A 349 24.54 25.91 17.87
CA VAL A 349 24.02 24.68 17.28
C VAL A 349 24.09 24.74 15.77
N VAL A 350 24.25 23.57 15.17
CA VAL A 350 24.07 23.30 13.76
C VAL A 350 22.65 22.76 13.59
N ASP A 351 21.79 23.51 12.89
CA ASP A 351 20.44 23.06 12.55
C ASP A 351 20.53 22.16 11.32
N THR A 352 20.32 20.86 11.50
CA THR A 352 20.40 19.86 10.43
C THR A 352 19.02 19.54 9.81
N GLY A 353 18.03 20.40 10.03
CA GLY A 353 16.68 20.25 9.50
C GLY A 353 15.95 19.06 10.12
N GLU A 354 15.60 18.06 9.32
CA GLU A 354 14.84 16.88 9.79
C GLU A 354 15.57 16.05 10.85
N ASN A 355 16.91 16.12 10.91
CA ASN A 355 17.69 15.38 11.91
C ASN A 355 17.81 16.12 13.26
N GLY A 356 17.34 17.37 13.34
CA GLY A 356 17.33 18.18 14.55
C GLY A 356 18.52 19.13 14.67
N MET A 357 18.76 19.62 15.88
CA MET A 357 19.86 20.54 16.19
C MET A 357 20.98 19.79 16.90
N PHE A 358 22.21 19.96 16.43
CA PHE A 358 23.38 19.35 17.04
C PHE A 358 24.34 20.41 17.58
N THR A 359 24.88 20.16 18.75
CA THR A 359 26.03 20.92 19.28
C THR A 359 27.30 20.55 18.52
N LYS A 360 28.38 21.32 18.71
CA LYS A 360 29.68 21.05 18.09
C LYS A 360 30.13 19.58 18.25
N GLY A 361 30.10 19.05 19.48
CA GLY A 361 30.59 17.70 19.75
C GLY A 361 29.72 16.61 19.10
N GLU A 362 28.40 16.78 19.10
CA GLU A 362 27.48 15.87 18.42
C GLU A 362 27.69 15.91 16.90
N PHE A 363 27.84 17.11 16.32
CA PHE A 363 28.10 17.28 14.90
C PHE A 363 29.46 16.70 14.49
N GLU A 364 30.53 16.95 15.26
CA GLU A 364 31.84 16.33 15.03
C GLU A 364 31.77 14.80 15.10
N THR A 365 30.99 14.26 16.03
CA THR A 365 30.86 12.80 16.22
C THR A 365 30.09 12.14 15.06
N ILE A 366 28.92 12.67 14.71
CA ILE A 366 28.07 12.06 13.67
C ILE A 366 28.71 12.18 12.28
N THR A 367 29.50 13.24 12.04
CA THR A 367 30.17 13.49 10.76
C THR A 367 31.59 12.94 10.69
N ALA A 368 32.09 12.31 11.75
CA ALA A 368 33.41 11.69 11.74
C ALA A 368 33.50 10.57 10.68
N ILE A 369 34.72 10.33 10.18
CA ILE A 369 35.02 9.27 9.22
C ILE A 369 34.50 7.93 9.75
N GLN A 370 33.83 7.15 8.88
CA GLN A 370 33.17 5.87 9.20
C GLN A 370 32.04 5.94 10.22
N GLN A 371 31.58 7.14 10.59
CA GLN A 371 30.28 7.32 11.23
C GLN A 371 29.22 7.55 10.15
N MET A 372 28.10 8.16 10.51
CA MET A 372 27.01 8.41 9.58
C MET A 372 27.45 9.33 8.42
N GLU A 373 28.47 10.16 8.64
CA GLU A 373 28.97 11.14 7.68
C GLU A 373 27.84 12.05 7.19
N PHE A 374 28.10 12.93 6.22
CA PHE A 374 27.03 13.72 5.65
C PHE A 374 27.20 13.96 4.15
N ILE A 375 26.06 14.13 3.49
CA ILE A 375 25.92 14.45 2.07
C ILE A 375 25.18 15.77 1.93
N THR A 376 25.53 16.57 0.93
CA THR A 376 24.85 17.84 0.70
C THR A 376 23.54 17.63 -0.09
N PRO A 377 22.50 18.43 0.21
CA PRO A 377 21.30 18.53 -0.64
C PRO A 377 21.60 18.80 -2.12
N GLU A 378 22.66 19.55 -2.41
CA GLU A 378 23.11 19.90 -3.76
C GLU A 378 23.63 18.69 -4.53
N GLU A 379 24.40 17.81 -3.88
CA GLU A 379 24.84 16.54 -4.47
C GLU A 379 23.65 15.64 -4.81
N ILE A 380 22.67 15.56 -3.89
CA ILE A 380 21.42 14.83 -4.14
C ILE A 380 20.68 15.45 -5.32
N ALA A 381 20.50 16.78 -5.35
CA ALA A 381 19.81 17.50 -6.41
C ALA A 381 20.46 17.31 -7.78
N SER A 382 21.79 17.33 -7.84
CA SER A 382 22.57 17.06 -9.05
C SER A 382 22.28 15.65 -9.59
N LYS A 383 22.30 14.63 -8.72
CA LYS A 383 21.97 13.25 -9.10
C LYS A 383 20.53 13.12 -9.57
N VAL A 384 19.57 13.73 -8.86
CA VAL A 384 18.14 13.74 -9.23
C VAL A 384 17.96 14.30 -10.64
N VAL A 385 18.56 15.46 -10.96
CA VAL A 385 18.43 16.08 -12.29
C VAL A 385 19.08 15.24 -13.38
N LEU A 386 20.23 14.62 -13.11
CA LEU A 386 20.86 13.69 -14.04
C LEU A 386 19.94 12.49 -14.33
N GLU A 387 19.32 11.92 -13.30
CA GLU A 387 18.38 10.82 -13.45
C GLU A 387 17.09 11.22 -14.20
N ILE A 388 16.59 12.45 -13.99
CA ILE A 388 15.46 13.03 -14.73
C ILE A 388 15.78 13.13 -16.23
N LYS A 389 17.01 13.55 -16.55
CA LYS A 389 17.54 13.67 -17.92
C LYS A 389 17.90 12.32 -18.56
N GLY A 390 17.85 11.22 -17.80
CA GLY A 390 18.13 9.87 -18.29
C GLY A 390 19.60 9.45 -18.23
N SER A 391 20.46 10.21 -17.55
CA SER A 391 21.83 9.77 -17.26
C SER A 391 21.83 8.61 -16.27
N ASN A 392 22.73 7.65 -16.44
CA ASN A 392 22.94 6.59 -15.47
C ASN A 392 23.95 7.06 -14.42
N THR A 393 23.47 7.38 -13.20
CA THR A 393 24.35 7.86 -12.14
C THR A 393 24.94 6.76 -11.26
N GLY A 394 24.48 5.51 -11.43
CA GLY A 394 24.76 4.39 -10.52
C GLY A 394 24.06 4.47 -9.17
N ALA A 395 23.25 5.51 -8.91
CA ALA A 395 22.56 5.73 -7.63
C ALA A 395 21.08 5.31 -7.64
N ASP A 396 20.55 4.89 -8.78
CA ASP A 396 19.17 4.40 -8.88
C ASP A 396 19.03 3.00 -8.28
N VAL A 397 18.41 2.94 -7.10
CA VAL A 397 18.19 1.71 -6.34
C VAL A 397 17.28 0.74 -7.10
N ILE A 398 16.30 1.24 -7.86
CA ILE A 398 15.38 0.38 -8.62
C ILE A 398 16.14 -0.32 -9.73
N ALA A 399 16.99 0.41 -10.47
CA ALA A 399 17.87 -0.18 -11.49
C ALA A 399 18.86 -1.19 -10.88
N ALA A 400 19.41 -0.91 -9.70
CA ALA A 400 20.31 -1.84 -9.00
C ALA A 400 19.60 -3.14 -8.60
N ILE A 401 18.38 -3.05 -8.07
CA ILE A 401 17.57 -4.23 -7.74
C ILE A 401 17.22 -5.01 -9.00
N ASP A 402 16.75 -4.33 -10.06
CA ASP A 402 16.38 -4.99 -11.32
C ASP A 402 17.58 -5.74 -11.95
N GLY A 403 18.78 -5.15 -11.88
CA GLY A 403 20.01 -5.80 -12.34
C GLY A 403 20.47 -7.00 -11.49
N ALA A 404 20.03 -7.10 -10.23
CA ALA A 404 20.39 -8.17 -9.32
C ALA A 404 19.36 -9.32 -9.25
N VAL A 405 18.13 -9.11 -9.75
CA VAL A 405 17.08 -10.13 -9.75
C VAL A 405 17.33 -11.18 -10.85
N LEU A 406 17.09 -12.45 -10.52
CA LEU A 406 17.22 -13.55 -11.47
C LEU A 406 16.02 -13.59 -12.44
N ASP A 407 16.31 -13.55 -13.74
CA ASP A 407 15.33 -13.62 -14.81
C ASP A 407 15.12 -15.03 -15.37
N PRO A 408 14.02 -15.26 -16.11
CA PRO A 408 13.82 -16.46 -16.92
C PRO A 408 15.03 -16.74 -17.80
N THR A 409 15.44 -18.00 -17.85
CA THR A 409 16.60 -18.45 -18.60
C THR A 409 16.18 -19.27 -19.82
N TYR A 410 17.04 -19.29 -20.84
CA TYR A 410 16.86 -20.17 -21.99
C TYR A 410 16.72 -21.65 -21.58
N ARG A 411 17.53 -22.10 -20.61
CA ARG A 411 17.46 -23.46 -20.06
C ARG A 411 16.08 -23.77 -19.49
N ALA A 412 15.48 -22.85 -18.72
CA ALA A 412 14.13 -23.02 -18.20
C ALA A 412 13.09 -23.10 -19.34
N GLY A 413 13.25 -22.29 -20.40
CA GLY A 413 12.42 -22.38 -21.61
C GLY A 413 12.52 -23.74 -22.32
N PHE A 414 13.71 -24.36 -22.35
CA PHE A 414 13.89 -25.72 -22.88
C PHE A 414 13.24 -26.79 -21.99
N LEU A 415 13.44 -26.70 -20.66
CA LEU A 415 12.83 -27.64 -19.69
C LEU A 415 11.30 -27.58 -19.70
N ARG A 416 10.71 -26.42 -20.02
CA ARG A 416 9.26 -26.29 -20.24
C ARG A 416 8.75 -27.32 -21.25
N ARG A 417 9.48 -27.56 -22.34
CA ARG A 417 9.06 -28.50 -23.38
C ARG A 417 8.98 -29.93 -22.85
N ALA A 418 10.03 -30.38 -22.15
CA ALA A 418 10.06 -31.70 -21.55
C ALA A 418 8.94 -31.91 -20.51
N ALA A 419 8.62 -30.90 -19.71
CA ALA A 419 7.52 -30.96 -18.76
C ALA A 419 6.15 -31.05 -19.44
N LEU A 420 5.93 -30.31 -20.53
CA LEU A 420 4.68 -30.39 -21.30
C LEU A 420 4.52 -31.73 -22.02
N GLU A 421 5.59 -32.26 -22.62
CA GLU A 421 5.59 -33.58 -23.27
C GLU A 421 5.21 -34.70 -22.27
N GLU A 422 5.70 -34.61 -21.04
CA GLU A 422 5.36 -35.57 -19.98
C GLU A 422 3.89 -35.46 -19.53
N ILE A 423 3.36 -34.24 -19.40
CA ILE A 423 1.94 -34.02 -19.08
C ILE A 423 1.05 -34.57 -20.21
N GLU A 424 1.36 -34.28 -21.47
CA GLU A 424 0.62 -34.78 -22.63
C GLU A 424 0.61 -36.32 -22.68
N ARG A 425 1.72 -36.97 -22.31
CA ARG A 425 1.80 -38.43 -22.17
C ARG A 425 0.81 -38.94 -21.11
N LEU A 426 0.82 -38.34 -19.91
CA LEU A 426 -0.08 -38.73 -18.82
C LEU A 426 -1.56 -38.48 -19.14
N GLU A 427 -1.90 -37.38 -19.81
CA GLU A 427 -3.26 -37.12 -20.29
C GLU A 427 -3.72 -38.22 -21.27
N THR A 428 -2.83 -38.66 -22.16
CA THR A 428 -3.12 -39.73 -23.13
C THR A 428 -3.30 -41.09 -22.44
N GLU A 429 -2.45 -41.43 -21.47
CA GLU A 429 -2.50 -42.70 -20.73
C GLU A 429 -3.73 -42.81 -19.83
N THR A 430 -4.14 -41.70 -19.18
CA THR A 430 -5.23 -41.69 -18.20
C THR A 430 -6.59 -41.29 -18.77
N GLY A 431 -6.61 -40.60 -19.91
CA GLY A 431 -7.80 -39.98 -20.48
C GLY A 431 -8.33 -38.79 -19.64
N VAL A 432 -7.56 -38.31 -18.66
CA VAL A 432 -7.96 -37.20 -17.77
C VAL A 432 -7.30 -35.90 -18.25
N PRO A 433 -8.08 -34.86 -18.61
CA PRO A 433 -7.51 -33.60 -19.09
C PRO A 433 -6.98 -32.71 -17.94
N SER A 434 -5.83 -32.09 -18.16
CA SER A 434 -5.15 -31.15 -17.27
C SER A 434 -5.44 -29.70 -17.67
N ILE A 435 -6.45 -29.09 -17.05
CA ILE A 435 -6.98 -27.78 -17.47
C ILE A 435 -6.68 -26.68 -16.44
N ALA A 436 -7.33 -26.72 -15.28
CA ALA A 436 -7.14 -25.75 -14.21
C ALA A 436 -7.67 -26.26 -12.87
N LEU A 437 -7.09 -25.76 -11.77
CA LEU A 437 -7.48 -26.08 -10.39
C LEU A 437 -8.07 -24.88 -9.63
N GLY A 438 -8.11 -23.69 -10.25
CA GLY A 438 -8.49 -22.45 -9.55
C GLY A 438 -7.44 -21.93 -8.57
N GLN A 439 -6.19 -22.43 -8.65
CA GLN A 439 -5.09 -22.06 -7.75
C GLN A 439 -4.19 -20.95 -8.33
N LEU A 440 -4.11 -20.83 -9.65
CA LEU A 440 -3.32 -19.81 -10.33
C LEU A 440 -4.23 -18.62 -10.70
N GLY A 441 -3.82 -17.41 -10.34
CA GLY A 441 -4.53 -16.16 -10.64
C GLY A 441 -4.17 -15.55 -12.01
N PRO A 442 -4.86 -14.49 -12.46
CA PRO A 442 -6.03 -13.83 -11.86
C PRO A 442 -7.27 -14.76 -11.84
N PRO A 443 -8.37 -14.43 -11.11
CA PRO A 443 -9.55 -15.31 -11.03
C PRO A 443 -10.13 -15.70 -12.40
N GLU A 444 -9.97 -14.83 -13.40
CA GLU A 444 -10.38 -15.07 -14.78
C GLU A 444 -9.60 -16.20 -15.46
N LEU A 445 -8.36 -16.47 -15.04
CA LEU A 445 -7.47 -17.43 -15.71
C LEU A 445 -8.14 -18.79 -15.84
N SER A 446 -8.72 -19.30 -14.76
CA SER A 446 -9.27 -20.64 -14.75
C SER A 446 -10.52 -20.74 -15.63
N LYS A 447 -11.41 -19.72 -15.63
CA LYS A 447 -12.56 -19.71 -16.55
C LYS A 447 -12.10 -19.64 -18.01
N LEU A 448 -11.09 -18.84 -18.31
CA LEU A 448 -10.55 -18.71 -19.67
C LEU A 448 -9.93 -20.04 -20.15
N LEU A 449 -9.24 -20.77 -19.28
CA LEU A 449 -8.70 -22.09 -19.59
C LEU A 449 -9.80 -23.12 -19.90
N PHE A 450 -10.89 -23.15 -19.12
CA PHE A 450 -12.03 -24.04 -19.42
C PHE A 450 -12.81 -23.62 -20.67
N GLU A 451 -13.02 -22.32 -20.89
CA GLU A 451 -13.67 -21.82 -22.11
C GLU A 451 -12.84 -22.13 -23.35
N ALA A 452 -11.51 -21.93 -23.30
CA ALA A 452 -10.58 -22.33 -24.36
C ALA A 452 -10.60 -23.83 -24.59
N TYR A 453 -10.63 -24.64 -23.52
CA TYR A 453 -10.72 -26.09 -23.60
C TYR A 453 -12.02 -26.53 -24.29
N LEU A 454 -13.17 -25.96 -23.92
CA LEU A 454 -14.45 -26.27 -24.57
C LEU A 454 -14.45 -25.93 -26.07
N LEU A 455 -13.83 -24.81 -26.44
CA LEU A 455 -13.65 -24.44 -27.84
C LEU A 455 -12.71 -25.42 -28.57
N LYS A 456 -11.61 -25.84 -27.94
CA LYS A 456 -10.68 -26.87 -28.44
C LYS A 456 -11.42 -28.18 -28.71
N GLU A 457 -12.15 -28.70 -27.72
CA GLU A 457 -12.84 -29.98 -27.84
C GLU A 457 -13.91 -29.97 -28.95
N ARG A 458 -14.62 -28.85 -29.11
CA ARG A 458 -15.72 -28.78 -30.08
C ARG A 458 -15.29 -28.41 -31.50
N TYR A 459 -14.26 -27.58 -31.65
CA TYR A 459 -13.92 -26.95 -32.93
C TYR A 459 -12.46 -27.17 -33.36
N HIS A 460 -11.59 -27.62 -32.46
CA HIS A 460 -10.16 -27.94 -32.64
C HIS A 460 -9.26 -26.76 -33.03
N THR A 461 -9.68 -25.93 -33.98
CA THR A 461 -8.90 -24.79 -34.51
C THR A 461 -9.63 -23.47 -34.34
N LEU A 462 -8.84 -22.40 -34.20
CA LEU A 462 -9.35 -21.03 -34.10
C LEU A 462 -10.18 -20.63 -35.34
N ASP A 463 -9.78 -21.10 -36.52
CA ASP A 463 -10.48 -20.85 -37.78
C ASP A 463 -11.89 -21.44 -37.82
N THR A 464 -12.08 -22.64 -37.26
CA THR A 464 -13.39 -23.28 -37.18
C THR A 464 -14.31 -22.51 -36.23
N VAL A 465 -13.79 -22.02 -35.10
CA VAL A 465 -14.54 -21.15 -34.18
C VAL A 465 -15.00 -19.87 -34.90
N MET A 466 -14.13 -19.27 -35.73
CA MET A 466 -14.46 -18.05 -36.47
C MET A 466 -15.58 -18.22 -37.49
N LYS A 467 -15.79 -19.43 -38.03
CA LYS A 467 -16.88 -19.73 -38.98
C LYS A 467 -18.25 -19.90 -38.32
N GLN A 468 -18.32 -20.01 -36.99
CA GLN A 468 -19.58 -20.21 -36.27
C GLN A 468 -20.19 -18.91 -35.74
N LYS A 469 -21.53 -18.86 -35.64
CA LYS A 469 -22.23 -17.76 -34.96
C LYS A 469 -22.13 -17.92 -33.43
N PRO A 470 -21.96 -16.85 -32.63
CA PRO A 470 -21.82 -16.95 -31.17
C PRO A 470 -22.93 -17.75 -30.49
N LYS A 471 -24.19 -17.55 -30.89
CA LYS A 471 -25.33 -18.34 -30.38
C LYS A 471 -25.20 -19.85 -30.67
N LYS A 472 -24.69 -20.23 -31.86
CA LYS A 472 -24.44 -21.64 -32.19
C LYS A 472 -23.33 -22.23 -31.32
N ILE A 473 -22.31 -21.43 -30.98
CA ILE A 473 -21.23 -21.83 -30.08
C ILE A 473 -21.79 -22.11 -28.69
N ALA A 474 -22.52 -21.13 -28.13
CA ALA A 474 -23.21 -21.25 -26.85
C ALA A 474 -24.06 -22.52 -26.75
N ASP A 475 -24.99 -22.71 -27.69
CA ASP A 475 -25.89 -23.86 -27.70
C ASP A 475 -25.15 -25.19 -27.87
N ALA A 476 -24.06 -25.22 -28.63
CA ALA A 476 -23.26 -26.43 -28.85
C ALA A 476 -22.47 -26.82 -27.59
N LEU A 477 -21.81 -25.86 -26.94
CA LEU A 477 -21.01 -26.10 -25.74
C LEU A 477 -21.88 -26.41 -24.53
N TYR A 478 -23.04 -25.77 -24.41
CA TYR A 478 -24.02 -26.11 -23.39
C TYR A 478 -24.54 -27.55 -23.52
N ARG A 479 -24.84 -28.00 -24.76
CA ARG A 479 -25.20 -29.41 -25.03
C ARG A 479 -24.05 -30.36 -24.73
N TYR A 480 -22.83 -29.99 -25.12
CA TYR A 480 -21.63 -30.79 -24.85
C TYR A 480 -21.46 -31.04 -23.34
N LEU A 481 -21.55 -30.00 -22.51
CA LEU A 481 -21.43 -30.10 -21.06
C LEU A 481 -22.59 -30.85 -20.39
N LYS A 482 -23.79 -30.89 -21.00
CA LYS A 482 -24.89 -31.76 -20.53
C LYS A 482 -24.57 -33.24 -20.70
N THR A 483 -23.82 -33.59 -21.75
CA THR A 483 -23.44 -34.98 -22.06
C THR A 483 -22.10 -35.42 -21.44
N HIS A 484 -21.29 -34.48 -20.94
CA HIS A 484 -19.97 -34.75 -20.35
C HIS A 484 -19.97 -34.39 -18.86
N ASP A 485 -20.56 -35.28 -18.06
CA ASP A 485 -20.74 -35.12 -16.62
C ASP A 485 -19.44 -34.90 -15.86
N GLU A 486 -18.38 -35.65 -16.17
CA GLU A 486 -17.09 -35.56 -15.48
C GLU A 486 -16.46 -34.18 -15.62
N LEU A 487 -16.40 -33.63 -16.85
CA LEU A 487 -15.89 -32.28 -17.08
C LEU A 487 -16.73 -31.23 -16.34
N ARG A 488 -18.06 -31.32 -16.41
CA ARG A 488 -18.96 -30.41 -15.71
C ARG A 488 -18.74 -30.48 -14.19
N ARG A 489 -18.61 -31.69 -13.63
CA ARG A 489 -18.32 -31.94 -12.21
C ARG A 489 -16.98 -31.36 -11.81
N THR A 490 -15.93 -31.53 -12.60
CA THR A 490 -14.61 -30.93 -12.33
C THR A 490 -14.70 -29.41 -12.24
N ILE A 491 -15.28 -28.75 -13.25
CA ILE A 491 -15.40 -27.29 -13.30
C ILE A 491 -16.10 -26.75 -12.05
N ILE A 492 -17.25 -27.32 -11.70
CA ILE A 492 -18.02 -26.83 -10.55
C ILE A 492 -17.37 -27.19 -9.21
N SER A 493 -16.62 -28.29 -9.12
CA SER A 493 -15.99 -28.77 -7.88
C SER A 493 -14.79 -27.91 -7.46
N ILE A 494 -14.09 -27.30 -8.41
CA ILE A 494 -13.03 -26.34 -8.12
C ILE A 494 -13.58 -24.92 -7.87
N GLY A 495 -14.90 -24.76 -7.83
CA GLY A 495 -15.58 -23.51 -7.47
C GLY A 495 -15.83 -22.54 -8.63
N LEU A 496 -15.83 -23.03 -9.89
CA LEU A 496 -16.20 -22.23 -11.05
C LEU A 496 -17.64 -22.59 -11.48
N PRO A 497 -18.64 -21.73 -11.25
CA PRO A 497 -19.98 -22.00 -11.76
C PRO A 497 -19.99 -21.82 -13.29
N ILE A 498 -20.89 -22.55 -13.95
CA ILE A 498 -21.09 -22.48 -15.40
C ILE A 498 -22.40 -21.76 -15.67
N LEU A 499 -22.35 -20.60 -16.30
CA LEU A 499 -23.51 -19.81 -16.69
C LEU A 499 -24.10 -20.33 -18.00
N ALA A 500 -25.39 -20.67 -17.98
CA ALA A 500 -26.11 -21.19 -19.14
C ALA A 500 -26.33 -20.11 -20.22
N PRO A 501 -26.62 -20.50 -21.48
CA PRO A 501 -26.83 -19.56 -22.59
C PRO A 501 -27.95 -18.54 -22.39
N ASP A 502 -28.94 -18.84 -21.52
CA ASP A 502 -30.04 -17.92 -21.20
C ASP A 502 -29.63 -16.80 -20.22
N GLY A 503 -28.45 -16.90 -19.61
CA GLY A 503 -27.96 -15.97 -18.60
C GLY A 503 -28.73 -15.98 -17.28
N ALA A 504 -29.70 -16.87 -17.12
CA ALA A 504 -30.56 -16.96 -15.94
C ALA A 504 -30.21 -18.16 -15.05
N HIS A 505 -29.64 -19.23 -15.62
CA HIS A 505 -29.33 -20.46 -14.91
C HIS A 505 -27.83 -20.71 -14.80
N ILE A 506 -27.39 -21.28 -13.66
CA ILE A 506 -26.01 -21.73 -13.47
C ILE A 506 -25.96 -23.21 -13.07
N TRP A 507 -24.92 -23.91 -13.49
CA TRP A 507 -24.46 -25.11 -12.80
C TRP A 507 -23.44 -24.72 -11.76
N ARG A 508 -23.66 -25.11 -10.50
CA ARG A 508 -22.80 -24.75 -9.37
C ARG A 508 -22.36 -25.95 -8.56
N GLY A 509 -21.20 -25.84 -7.93
CA GLY A 509 -20.67 -26.80 -6.99
C GLY A 509 -20.98 -26.42 -5.55
N PRO A 510 -20.34 -27.07 -4.57
CA PRO A 510 -20.56 -26.77 -3.14
C PRO A 510 -20.13 -25.34 -2.76
N PHE A 511 -19.12 -24.79 -3.44
CA PHE A 511 -18.68 -23.41 -3.27
C PHE A 511 -18.50 -22.73 -4.63
N ILE A 512 -18.42 -21.40 -4.63
CA ILE A 512 -18.18 -20.56 -5.80
C ILE A 512 -17.05 -19.61 -5.42
N ARG A 513 -16.02 -19.48 -6.26
CA ARG A 513 -14.86 -18.60 -5.99
C ARG A 513 -15.14 -17.12 -6.20
N ILE A 514 -15.96 -16.79 -7.20
CA ILE A 514 -16.30 -15.42 -7.57
C ILE A 514 -17.80 -15.20 -7.38
N PRO A 515 -18.24 -14.21 -6.59
CA PRO A 515 -17.44 -13.13 -5.99
C PRO A 515 -16.56 -13.60 -4.83
N GLU A 516 -15.37 -13.03 -4.74
CA GLU A 516 -14.49 -13.21 -3.59
C GLU A 516 -15.02 -12.37 -2.42
N ARG A 517 -15.67 -13.04 -1.45
CA ARG A 517 -16.18 -12.40 -0.24
C ARG A 517 -15.82 -13.24 0.97
N ALA A 518 -14.96 -12.69 1.82
CA ALA A 518 -14.65 -13.28 3.12
C ALA A 518 -15.65 -12.86 4.21
N ASP A 519 -16.46 -11.83 3.94
CA ASP A 519 -17.36 -11.19 4.90
C ASP A 519 -18.76 -11.83 4.97
N THR A 520 -19.19 -12.50 3.90
CA THR A 520 -20.55 -13.07 3.79
C THR A 520 -20.63 -14.26 2.85
N ASN A 521 -21.50 -15.21 3.17
CA ASN A 521 -21.88 -16.33 2.30
C ASN A 521 -23.12 -16.04 1.45
N ARG A 522 -23.66 -14.82 1.49
CA ARG A 522 -24.85 -14.40 0.73
C ARG A 522 -24.56 -13.10 -0.02
N VAL A 523 -24.88 -13.10 -1.31
CA VAL A 523 -24.74 -11.93 -2.20
C VAL A 523 -26.07 -11.69 -2.90
N THR A 524 -26.57 -10.46 -2.84
CA THR A 524 -27.71 -10.03 -3.65
C THR A 524 -27.27 -9.91 -5.10
N LEU A 525 -28.01 -10.52 -6.02
CA LEU A 525 -27.66 -10.53 -7.44
C LEU A 525 -28.55 -9.55 -8.23
N THR A 526 -27.92 -8.58 -8.88
CA THR A 526 -28.49 -7.86 -10.01
C THR A 526 -28.01 -8.47 -11.34
N LEU A 527 -28.61 -8.09 -12.47
CA LEU A 527 -28.11 -8.51 -13.80
C LEU A 527 -26.66 -8.03 -14.03
N ALA A 528 -26.34 -6.81 -13.56
CA ALA A 528 -24.99 -6.27 -13.64
C ALA A 528 -23.99 -7.09 -12.79
N ASP A 529 -24.42 -7.64 -11.66
CA ASP A 529 -23.58 -8.51 -10.84
C ASP A 529 -23.31 -9.84 -11.53
N VAL A 530 -24.31 -10.43 -12.19
CA VAL A 530 -24.12 -11.65 -12.99
C VAL A 530 -23.11 -11.40 -14.11
N ASP A 531 -23.23 -10.27 -14.81
CA ASP A 531 -22.26 -9.88 -15.84
C ASP A 531 -20.86 -9.72 -15.27
N LYS A 532 -20.73 -9.03 -14.14
CA LYS A 532 -19.45 -8.82 -13.46
C LYS A 532 -18.85 -10.16 -13.04
N PHE A 533 -19.58 -11.03 -12.36
CA PHE A 533 -19.05 -12.30 -11.86
C PHE A 533 -18.73 -13.27 -13.00
N ALA A 534 -19.55 -13.27 -14.05
CA ALA A 534 -19.28 -14.04 -15.25
C ALA A 534 -18.00 -13.58 -15.96
N GLN A 535 -17.76 -12.28 -16.01
CA GLN A 535 -16.50 -11.75 -16.55
C GLN A 535 -15.29 -12.18 -15.73
N HIS A 536 -15.39 -12.17 -14.40
CA HIS A 536 -14.24 -12.36 -13.51
C HIS A 536 -13.95 -13.81 -13.12
N GLY A 537 -14.88 -14.75 -13.27
CA GLY A 537 -14.59 -16.13 -12.84
C GLY A 537 -15.60 -17.21 -13.15
N TRP A 538 -16.77 -16.90 -13.71
CA TRP A 538 -17.71 -17.96 -14.11
C TRP A 538 -17.40 -18.40 -15.53
N VAL A 539 -17.53 -19.70 -15.80
CA VAL A 539 -17.48 -20.22 -17.17
C VAL A 539 -18.75 -19.76 -17.88
N ASP A 540 -18.62 -18.80 -18.79
CA ASP A 540 -19.73 -18.07 -19.39
C ASP A 540 -20.10 -18.67 -20.76
N LEU A 541 -21.23 -19.38 -20.81
CA LEU A 541 -21.73 -19.99 -22.06
C LEU A 541 -22.72 -19.10 -22.80
N ARG A 542 -22.83 -17.82 -22.47
CA ARG A 542 -23.73 -16.92 -23.19
C ARG A 542 -23.16 -16.51 -24.55
N PRO A 543 -24.01 -16.23 -25.55
CA PRO A 543 -23.56 -15.77 -26.86
C PRO A 543 -22.61 -14.56 -26.81
N GLU A 544 -22.81 -13.65 -25.86
CA GLU A 544 -22.01 -12.43 -25.68
C GLU A 544 -20.56 -12.76 -25.32
N ASN A 545 -20.32 -13.76 -24.47
CA ASN A 545 -18.96 -14.19 -24.14
C ASN A 545 -18.26 -14.77 -25.37
N PHE A 546 -18.95 -15.54 -26.20
CA PHE A 546 -18.37 -16.07 -27.43
C PHE A 546 -18.18 -15.01 -28.52
N ALA A 547 -18.91 -13.91 -28.49
CA ALA A 547 -18.58 -12.75 -29.32
C ALA A 547 -17.22 -12.16 -28.92
N ARG A 548 -16.95 -11.99 -27.62
CA ARG A 548 -15.64 -11.56 -27.10
C ARG A 548 -14.52 -12.54 -27.43
N TRP A 549 -14.76 -13.85 -27.29
CA TRP A 549 -13.81 -14.86 -27.75
C TRP A 549 -13.49 -14.71 -29.22
N LYS A 550 -14.48 -14.50 -30.09
CA LYS A 550 -14.22 -14.25 -31.52
C LYS A 550 -13.43 -12.97 -31.76
N GLU A 551 -13.66 -11.90 -31.01
CA GLU A 551 -12.87 -10.67 -31.07
C GLU A 551 -11.40 -10.93 -30.70
N HIS A 552 -11.14 -11.65 -29.59
CA HIS A 552 -9.79 -12.07 -29.21
C HIS A 552 -9.13 -12.92 -30.30
N ILE A 553 -9.85 -13.93 -30.84
CA ILE A 553 -9.34 -14.80 -31.90
C ILE A 553 -9.05 -14.02 -33.17
N GLU A 554 -9.88 -13.04 -33.52
CA GLU A 554 -9.64 -12.18 -34.67
C GLU A 554 -8.35 -11.36 -34.49
N GLN A 555 -8.12 -10.81 -33.30
CA GLN A 555 -6.87 -10.11 -32.98
C GLN A 555 -5.65 -11.05 -33.06
N MET A 556 -5.76 -12.26 -32.52
CA MET A 556 -4.72 -13.31 -32.62
C MET A 556 -4.38 -13.63 -34.09
N ARG A 557 -5.39 -13.83 -34.94
CA ARG A 557 -5.20 -14.14 -36.38
C ARG A 557 -4.57 -12.98 -37.13
N ARG A 558 -5.03 -11.75 -36.87
CA ARG A 558 -4.45 -10.54 -37.49
C ARG A 558 -2.96 -10.42 -37.15
N ALA A 559 -2.57 -10.68 -35.91
CA ALA A 559 -1.17 -10.65 -35.49
C ALA A 559 -0.35 -11.78 -36.14
N GLN A 560 -0.91 -13.00 -36.24
CA GLN A 560 -0.24 -14.15 -36.87
C GLN A 560 0.02 -13.93 -38.37
N GLN A 561 -0.94 -13.35 -39.10
CA GLN A 561 -0.80 -13.05 -40.54
C GLN A 561 0.34 -12.08 -40.83
N GLN A 562 0.73 -11.24 -39.87
CA GLN A 562 1.83 -10.30 -40.02
C GLN A 562 3.22 -10.95 -39.94
N ILE A 563 3.33 -12.24 -39.58
CA ILE A 563 4.61 -12.96 -39.52
C ILE A 563 5.14 -13.32 -40.91
N ARG A 564 4.27 -13.73 -41.83
CA ARG A 564 4.73 -14.26 -43.13
C ARG A 564 5.45 -13.18 -43.94
N GLY A 565 6.68 -13.48 -44.35
CA GLY A 565 7.51 -12.59 -45.18
C GLY A 565 8.18 -11.45 -44.41
N ARG A 566 8.03 -11.39 -43.09
CA ARG A 566 8.73 -10.43 -42.22
C ARG A 566 9.59 -11.26 -41.27
N GLY A 567 10.90 -11.00 -41.23
CA GLY A 567 11.88 -11.81 -40.49
C GLY A 567 11.67 -11.85 -38.98
N SER A 568 12.74 -11.96 -38.19
CA SER A 568 12.65 -12.11 -36.72
C SER A 568 11.82 -11.02 -36.01
N ALA A 569 11.77 -9.80 -36.54
CA ALA A 569 10.98 -8.69 -36.00
C ALA A 569 9.45 -8.94 -36.00
N ALA A 570 8.97 -9.93 -36.74
CA ALA A 570 7.55 -10.24 -36.83
C ALA A 570 7.07 -11.21 -35.73
N ILE A 571 8.00 -11.89 -35.05
CA ILE A 571 7.71 -12.71 -33.88
C ILE A 571 7.59 -11.79 -32.67
N SER A 572 6.38 -11.63 -32.17
CA SER A 572 6.06 -10.77 -31.02
C SER A 572 5.18 -11.50 -30.01
N ILE A 573 4.95 -10.87 -28.86
CA ILE A 573 3.99 -11.32 -27.85
C ILE A 573 2.55 -11.41 -28.39
N ALA A 574 2.26 -10.81 -29.54
CA ALA A 574 0.96 -10.89 -30.19
C ALA A 574 0.88 -12.00 -31.25
N ALA A 575 2.01 -12.51 -31.75
CA ALA A 575 2.03 -13.30 -32.99
C ALA A 575 2.45 -14.78 -32.82
N TYR A 576 2.77 -15.24 -31.61
CA TYR A 576 3.36 -16.57 -31.39
C TYR A 576 2.41 -17.78 -31.50
N LEU A 577 1.11 -17.58 -31.70
CA LEU A 577 0.11 -18.65 -31.67
C LEU A 577 0.11 -19.54 -32.92
N SER A 578 -0.21 -20.82 -32.72
CA SER A 578 -0.53 -21.80 -33.77
C SER A 578 -2.00 -21.75 -34.18
N GLU A 579 -2.36 -22.40 -35.29
CA GLU A 579 -3.78 -22.57 -35.70
C GLU A 579 -4.55 -23.53 -34.75
N GLU A 580 -3.85 -24.49 -34.14
CA GLU A 580 -4.38 -25.38 -33.12
C GLU A 580 -4.61 -24.64 -31.80
N ILE A 581 -5.73 -24.96 -31.13
CA ILE A 581 -6.07 -24.37 -29.83
C ILE A 581 -5.24 -25.04 -28.73
N ARG A 582 -4.12 -24.42 -28.37
CA ARG A 582 -3.37 -24.72 -27.15
C ARG A 582 -3.88 -23.82 -26.02
N ILE A 583 -4.62 -24.40 -25.08
CA ILE A 583 -5.36 -23.62 -24.06
C ILE A 583 -4.45 -22.66 -23.29
N GLY A 584 -3.25 -23.10 -22.88
CA GLY A 584 -2.31 -22.26 -22.13
C GLY A 584 -1.77 -21.10 -22.97
N ASP A 585 -1.44 -21.35 -24.24
CA ASP A 585 -0.90 -20.32 -25.13
C ASP A 585 -1.97 -19.28 -25.48
N VAL A 586 -3.20 -19.72 -25.76
CA VAL A 586 -4.34 -18.82 -26.07
C VAL A 586 -4.68 -17.93 -24.87
N VAL A 587 -4.73 -18.50 -23.66
CA VAL A 587 -5.03 -17.73 -22.45
C VAL A 587 -3.86 -16.81 -22.08
N ALA A 588 -2.61 -17.26 -22.22
CA ALA A 588 -1.44 -16.40 -22.04
C ALA A 588 -1.45 -15.23 -23.02
N TRP A 589 -1.91 -15.41 -24.26
CA TRP A 589 -2.07 -14.33 -25.22
C TRP A 589 -3.09 -13.30 -24.75
N ILE A 590 -4.24 -13.73 -24.21
CA ILE A 590 -5.28 -12.83 -23.67
C ILE A 590 -4.70 -12.03 -22.50
N LEU A 591 -4.01 -12.70 -21.57
CA LEU A 591 -3.41 -12.01 -20.43
C LEU A 591 -2.35 -11.00 -20.86
N ASN A 592 -1.50 -11.35 -21.83
CA ASN A 592 -0.46 -10.44 -22.32
C ASN A 592 -1.03 -9.25 -23.11
N ASN A 593 -1.99 -9.49 -24.01
CA ASN A 593 -2.38 -8.47 -25.01
C ASN A 593 -3.69 -7.76 -24.67
N ALA A 594 -4.64 -8.43 -24.00
CA ALA A 594 -5.92 -7.84 -23.61
C ALA A 594 -5.89 -7.30 -22.17
N ALA A 595 -5.23 -8.02 -21.24
CA ALA A 595 -5.14 -7.60 -19.84
C ALA A 595 -3.85 -6.83 -19.49
N GLY A 596 -2.88 -6.75 -20.40
CA GLY A 596 -1.60 -6.08 -20.14
C GLY A 596 -0.77 -6.74 -19.03
N GLY A 597 -0.98 -8.02 -18.74
CA GLY A 597 -0.33 -8.76 -17.66
C GLY A 597 1.09 -9.25 -17.98
N TYR A 598 1.79 -8.58 -18.90
CA TYR A 598 3.16 -8.94 -19.24
C TYR A 598 4.17 -8.10 -18.47
N ARG A 599 5.39 -8.62 -18.38
CA ARG A 599 6.48 -7.98 -17.67
C ARG A 599 7.22 -7.00 -18.56
N ILE A 600 7.43 -5.77 -18.10
CA ILE A 600 8.37 -4.82 -18.71
C ILE A 600 9.74 -4.95 -18.04
N LYS A 601 10.78 -4.74 -18.85
CA LYS A 601 12.15 -4.56 -18.40
C LYS A 601 12.61 -3.14 -18.73
#